data_AF-A0A6P2F3W5-F1
#
_entry.id   AF-A0A6P2F3W5-F1
#
_cell.length_a   1.000
_cell.length_b   1.000
_cell.length_c   1.000
_cell.angle_alpha   90.00
_cell.angle_beta   90.00
_cell.angle_gamma   90.00
#
_symmetry.space_group_name_H-M   'P 1'
#
loop_
_entity.id
_entity.type
_entity.pdbx_description
1 polymer ?
#
loop_
_entity_poly.entity_id
_entity_poly.type
_entity_poly.pdbx_seq_one_letter_code
_entity_poly.pdbx_strand_id
1 'polypeptide(L)'
;MFNHAYAMPDATRRDYGRPHQHLSKADLGAQLARRADEWVRQATPAELLSVLLSGGLSPVIVEEEGQVRTGVELSEQPGLLSKLGIIWSDLPPAETLPLVALVWEATPPPADSRLWEAWIALDGHVREGARRFLRDEIDQNIPLFEACADAWLREK
;
A
#
# COMPACT_ATOMS: atom_id res chain seq x y z
N MET A 1 -44.58 12.02 -55.62
CA MET A 1 -44.40 12.79 -54.37
C MET A 1 -43.88 11.83 -53.31
N PHE A 2 -42.75 12.22 -52.70
CA PHE A 2 -42.07 11.66 -51.53
C PHE A 2 -41.60 10.19 -51.56
N ASN A 3 -40.29 10.00 -51.74
CA ASN A 3 -39.54 9.04 -50.94
C ASN A 3 -38.18 9.66 -50.59
N HIS A 4 -38.05 10.12 -49.34
CA HIS A 4 -36.81 10.63 -48.77
C HIS A 4 -36.01 9.42 -48.25
N ALA A 5 -34.99 9.00 -49.01
CA ALA A 5 -33.98 8.10 -48.49
C ALA A 5 -33.03 8.93 -47.61
N TYR A 6 -33.24 8.86 -46.29
CA TYR A 6 -32.27 9.36 -45.32
C TYR A 6 -31.03 8.47 -45.39
N ALA A 7 -29.98 8.95 -46.06
CA ALA A 7 -28.63 8.40 -45.91
C ALA A 7 -28.10 8.84 -44.54
N MET A 8 -28.11 7.92 -43.57
CA MET A 8 -27.36 8.10 -42.33
C MET A 8 -25.86 8.00 -42.66
N PRO A 9 -25.03 8.96 -42.25
CA PRO A 9 -23.59 8.79 -42.32
C PRO A 9 -23.18 7.64 -41.39
N ASP A 10 -22.44 6.69 -41.97
CA ASP A 10 -21.76 5.60 -41.28
C ASP A 10 -21.00 6.20 -40.10
N ALA A 11 -21.51 5.95 -38.89
CA ALA A 11 -20.89 6.42 -37.67
C ALA A 11 -19.60 5.64 -37.49
N THR A 12 -18.54 6.21 -38.08
CA THR A 12 -17.13 6.02 -37.75
C THR A 12 -16.95 5.05 -36.60
N ARG A 13 -16.63 3.80 -36.98
CA ARG A 13 -16.05 2.78 -36.12
C ARG A 13 -15.03 3.48 -35.24
N ARG A 14 -15.46 3.80 -34.01
CA ARG A 14 -14.55 4.32 -32.99
C ARG A 14 -13.59 3.18 -32.76
N ASP A 15 -12.39 3.33 -33.31
CA ASP A 15 -11.21 2.64 -32.85
C ASP A 15 -11.14 2.95 -31.35
N TYR A 16 -11.75 2.07 -30.54
CA TYR A 16 -11.35 1.93 -29.16
C TYR A 16 -9.91 1.45 -29.26
N GLY A 17 -8.98 2.41 -29.32
CA GLY A 17 -7.56 2.13 -29.25
C GLY A 17 -7.38 1.14 -28.10
N ARG A 18 -6.73 0.01 -28.38
CA ARG A 18 -6.42 -1.02 -27.38
C ARG A 18 -6.04 -0.33 -26.06
N PRO A 19 -6.81 -0.46 -24.97
CA PRO A 19 -6.38 0.05 -23.68
C PRO A 19 -5.45 -1.00 -23.03
N HIS A 20 -4.48 -1.47 -23.80
CA HIS A 20 -3.29 -2.10 -23.26
C HIS A 20 -2.15 -1.15 -23.60
N GLN A 21 -2.19 0.06 -23.04
CA GLN A 21 -0.92 0.67 -22.65
C GLN A 21 -0.28 -0.38 -21.76
N HIS A 22 0.75 -1.03 -22.28
CA HIS A 22 1.49 -2.10 -21.63
C HIS A 22 1.94 -1.54 -20.28
N LEU A 23 1.21 -1.86 -19.20
CA LEU A 23 1.55 -1.37 -17.87
C LEU A 23 2.93 -1.90 -17.55
N SER A 24 3.91 -1.01 -17.53
CA SER A 24 5.28 -1.42 -17.27
C SER A 24 5.42 -1.83 -15.81
N LYS A 25 6.46 -2.61 -15.50
CA LYS A 25 6.87 -2.91 -14.12
C LYS A 25 6.95 -1.63 -13.28
N ALA A 26 7.51 -0.56 -13.84
CA ALA A 26 7.63 0.73 -13.16
C ALA A 26 6.27 1.38 -12.88
N ASP A 27 5.34 1.31 -13.84
CA ASP A 27 3.99 1.87 -13.66
C ASP A 27 3.20 1.14 -12.56
N LEU A 28 3.28 -0.20 -12.55
CA LEU A 28 2.65 -1.03 -11.52
C LEU A 28 3.32 -0.85 -10.15
N GLY A 29 4.65 -0.80 -10.10
CA GLY A 29 5.41 -0.53 -8.87
C GLY A 29 5.03 0.82 -8.27
N ALA A 30 4.97 1.87 -9.08
CA ALA A 30 4.55 3.21 -8.65
C ALA A 30 3.06 3.26 -8.24
N GLN A 31 2.20 2.44 -8.83
CA GLN A 31 0.82 2.29 -8.36
C GLN A 31 0.77 1.61 -6.99
N LEU A 32 1.51 0.51 -6.79
CA LEU A 32 1.56 -0.18 -5.51
C LEU A 32 2.11 0.70 -4.39
N ALA A 33 3.17 1.46 -4.64
CA ALA A 33 3.71 2.42 -3.66
C ALA A 33 2.67 3.48 -3.27
N ARG A 34 1.90 4.01 -4.24
CA ARG A 34 0.79 4.92 -3.96
C ARG A 34 -0.33 4.25 -3.14
N ARG A 35 -0.65 2.99 -3.43
CA ARG A 35 -1.62 2.22 -2.65
C ARG A 35 -1.13 1.94 -1.23
N ALA A 36 0.16 1.73 -1.04
CA ALA A 36 0.75 1.60 0.29
C ALA A 36 0.62 2.92 1.08
N ASP A 37 0.93 4.07 0.48
CA ASP A 37 0.76 5.37 1.17
C ASP A 37 -0.73 5.67 1.46
N GLU A 38 -1.64 5.34 0.54
CA GLU A 38 -3.08 5.42 0.80
C GLU A 38 -3.52 4.52 1.96
N TRP A 39 -2.99 3.29 2.02
CA TRP A 39 -3.22 2.38 3.14
C TRP A 39 -2.72 2.99 4.45
N VAL A 40 -1.49 3.54 4.50
CA VAL A 40 -0.94 4.20 5.70
C VAL A 40 -1.82 5.37 6.16
N ARG A 41 -2.40 6.13 5.22
CA ARG A 41 -3.33 7.22 5.53
C ARG A 41 -4.63 6.75 6.19
N GLN A 42 -5.10 5.56 5.84
CA GLN A 42 -6.38 5.01 6.30
C GLN A 42 -6.23 4.01 7.45
N ALA A 43 -5.02 3.49 7.67
CA ALA A 43 -4.71 2.48 8.67
C ALA A 43 -5.18 2.89 10.08
N THR A 44 -5.86 1.96 10.71
CA THR A 44 -6.31 2.02 12.11
C THR A 44 -5.12 1.90 13.08
N PRO A 45 -5.28 2.29 14.35
CA PRO A 45 -4.25 2.08 15.36
C PRO A 45 -3.78 0.63 15.50
N ALA A 46 -4.71 -0.33 15.37
CA ALA A 46 -4.41 -1.76 15.41
C ALA A 46 -3.55 -2.19 14.22
N GLU A 47 -3.88 -1.74 13.01
CA GLU A 47 -3.13 -2.04 11.80
C GLU A 47 -1.73 -1.41 11.82
N LEU A 48 -1.62 -0.15 12.26
CA LEU A 48 -0.33 0.51 12.45
C LEU A 48 0.51 -0.28 13.45
N LEU A 49 -0.04 -0.64 14.62
CA LEU A 49 0.67 -1.44 15.61
C LEU A 49 1.14 -2.77 15.00
N SER A 50 0.26 -3.49 14.31
CA SER A 50 0.58 -4.78 13.70
C SER A 50 1.78 -4.68 12.76
N VAL A 51 1.79 -3.67 11.87
CA VAL A 51 2.91 -3.46 10.93
C VAL A 51 4.19 -3.07 11.65
N LEU A 52 4.11 -2.16 12.64
CA LEU A 52 5.29 -1.75 13.40
C LEU A 52 5.99 -2.92 14.13
N LEU A 53 5.20 -3.91 14.57
CA LEU A 53 5.70 -5.05 15.33
C LEU A 53 6.13 -6.22 14.44
N SER A 54 5.38 -6.48 13.38
CA SER A 54 5.46 -7.75 12.64
C SER A 54 5.52 -7.58 11.12
N GLY A 55 5.30 -6.36 10.62
CA GLY A 55 5.21 -6.09 9.19
C GLY A 55 3.92 -6.67 8.60
N GLY A 56 4.05 -7.40 7.50
CA GLY A 56 2.92 -8.11 6.87
C GLY A 56 2.22 -7.35 5.75
N LEU A 57 2.76 -6.21 5.29
CA LEU A 57 2.26 -5.59 4.06
C LEU A 57 2.41 -6.56 2.88
N SER A 58 1.36 -6.67 2.07
CA SER A 58 1.30 -7.55 0.91
C SER A 58 0.72 -6.80 -0.30
N PRO A 59 1.32 -6.93 -1.49
CA PRO A 59 0.78 -6.34 -2.70
C PRO A 59 -0.45 -7.12 -3.18
N VAL A 60 -1.48 -6.39 -3.62
CA VAL A 60 -2.63 -6.97 -4.32
C VAL A 60 -2.59 -6.47 -5.76
N ILE A 61 -2.47 -7.38 -6.72
CA ILE A 61 -2.56 -7.08 -8.16
C ILE A 61 -3.53 -8.06 -8.78
N VAL A 62 -4.66 -7.55 -9.27
CA VAL A 62 -5.74 -8.36 -9.86
C VAL A 62 -6.06 -7.81 -11.25
N GLU A 63 -6.20 -8.69 -12.24
CA GLU A 63 -6.77 -8.32 -13.53
C GLU A 63 -8.22 -8.80 -13.62
N GLU A 64 -9.14 -7.86 -13.76
CA GLU A 64 -10.57 -8.10 -13.93
C GLU A 64 -11.07 -7.40 -15.20
N GLU A 65 -11.72 -8.13 -16.09
CA GLU A 65 -12.33 -7.57 -17.32
C GLU A 65 -11.33 -6.77 -18.20
N GLY A 66 -10.05 -7.17 -18.19
CA GLY A 66 -8.98 -6.48 -18.92
C GLY A 66 -8.47 -5.20 -18.26
N GLN A 67 -8.89 -4.93 -17.02
CA GLN A 67 -8.38 -3.84 -16.19
C GLN A 67 -7.52 -4.38 -15.05
N VAL A 68 -6.35 -3.79 -14.84
CA VAL A 68 -5.49 -4.13 -13.70
C VAL A 68 -5.83 -3.22 -12.52
N ARG A 69 -6.13 -3.83 -11.37
CA ARG A 69 -6.36 -3.18 -10.09
C ARG A 69 -5.19 -3.48 -9.15
N THR A 70 -4.75 -2.44 -8.43
CA THR A 70 -3.67 -2.53 -7.46
C THR A 70 -4.17 -2.15 -6.08
N GLY A 71 -3.62 -2.78 -5.05
CA GLY A 71 -3.93 -2.55 -3.64
C GLY A 71 -2.79 -3.01 -2.73
N VAL A 72 -2.96 -2.76 -1.44
CA VAL A 72 -2.10 -3.26 -0.37
C VAL A 72 -2.99 -3.73 0.77
N GLU A 73 -2.67 -4.89 1.32
CA GLU A 73 -3.37 -5.48 2.45
C GLU A 73 -2.38 -6.03 3.49
N LEU A 74 -2.90 -6.45 4.64
CA LEU A 74 -2.13 -7.21 5.62
C LEU A 74 -2.31 -8.70 5.37
N SER A 75 -1.19 -9.40 5.25
CA SER A 75 -1.14 -10.85 5.10
C SER A 75 -0.15 -11.45 6.08
N GLU A 76 -0.49 -12.62 6.63
CA GLU A 76 0.43 -13.43 7.44
C GLU A 76 1.45 -14.20 6.58
N GLN A 77 1.25 -14.22 5.25
CA GLN A 77 2.16 -14.90 4.34
C GLN A 77 3.40 -14.03 4.09
N PRO A 78 4.61 -14.60 4.21
CA PRO A 78 5.84 -13.87 3.94
C PRO A 78 5.91 -13.49 2.45
N GLY A 79 6.30 -12.25 2.18
CA GLY A 79 6.36 -11.70 0.83
C GLY A 79 7.38 -10.57 0.73
N LEU A 80 7.57 -10.02 -0.47
CA LEU A 80 8.58 -8.97 -0.71
C LEU A 80 8.35 -7.71 0.14
N LEU A 81 7.10 -7.36 0.43
CA LEU A 81 6.74 -6.20 1.24
C LEU A 81 6.56 -6.54 2.73
N SER A 82 6.61 -7.81 3.12
CA SER A 82 6.17 -8.24 4.45
C SER A 82 7.10 -7.79 5.58
N LYS A 83 8.31 -7.30 5.25
CA LYS A 83 9.26 -6.75 6.24
C LYS A 83 9.20 -5.24 6.36
N LEU A 84 8.47 -4.56 5.48
CA LEU A 84 8.36 -3.10 5.52
C LEU A 84 7.66 -2.66 6.80
N GLY A 85 8.20 -1.60 7.39
CA GLY A 85 7.60 -0.97 8.55
C GLY A 85 7.84 -1.68 9.88
N ILE A 86 8.67 -2.73 9.93
CA ILE A 86 9.05 -3.33 11.22
C ILE A 86 10.06 -2.40 11.91
N ILE A 87 9.75 -1.97 13.13
CA ILE A 87 10.70 -1.22 13.95
C ILE A 87 11.72 -2.19 14.53
N TRP A 88 12.98 -2.04 14.12
CA TRP A 88 14.14 -2.76 14.65
C TRP A 88 13.86 -4.23 14.96
N SER A 89 13.81 -5.06 13.91
CA SER A 89 13.48 -6.49 13.99
C SER A 89 14.34 -7.32 14.95
N ASP A 90 15.51 -6.79 15.33
CA ASP A 90 16.49 -7.48 16.17
C ASP A 90 16.25 -7.27 17.68
N LEU A 91 15.33 -6.39 18.05
CA LEU A 91 15.01 -6.06 19.44
C LEU A 91 13.53 -6.29 19.76
N PRO A 92 13.20 -6.68 21.00
CA PRO A 92 11.81 -6.88 21.38
C PRO A 92 11.03 -5.56 21.39
N PRO A 93 9.73 -5.57 21.05
CA PRO A 93 8.89 -4.37 21.02
C PRO A 93 8.89 -3.53 22.30
N ALA A 94 8.99 -4.18 23.47
CA ALA A 94 9.03 -3.50 24.76
C ALA A 94 10.29 -2.63 24.94
N GLU A 95 11.36 -2.90 24.18
CA GLU A 95 12.58 -2.10 24.16
C GLU A 95 12.58 -1.06 23.02
N THR A 96 12.00 -1.41 21.86
CA THR A 96 12.01 -0.52 20.68
C THR A 96 10.98 0.59 20.76
N LEU A 97 9.75 0.28 21.19
CA LEU A 97 8.66 1.27 21.23
C LEU A 97 8.97 2.48 22.14
N PRO A 98 9.59 2.34 23.33
CA PRO A 98 10.02 3.50 24.13
C PRO A 98 11.04 4.39 23.42
N LEU A 99 12.01 3.79 22.72
CA LEU A 99 13.03 4.54 21.97
C LEU A 99 12.39 5.32 20.82
N VAL A 100 11.47 4.68 20.10
CA VAL A 100 10.76 5.31 19.00
C VAL A 100 9.79 6.39 19.49
N ALA A 101 9.09 6.17 20.60
CA ALA A 101 8.26 7.19 21.23
C ALA A 101 9.06 8.46 21.57
N LEU A 102 10.30 8.31 22.06
CA LEU A 102 11.20 9.43 22.31
C LEU A 102 11.54 10.19 21.01
N VAL A 103 11.88 9.47 19.94
CA VAL A 103 12.20 10.06 18.62
C VAL A 103 11.00 10.79 18.01
N TRP A 104 9.78 10.30 18.28
CA TRP A 104 8.54 10.90 17.79
C TRP A 104 7.95 11.96 18.72
N GLU A 105 8.65 12.30 19.81
CA GLU A 105 8.19 13.27 20.82
C GLU A 105 6.82 12.89 21.43
N ALA A 106 6.60 11.59 21.60
CA ALA A 106 5.36 11.01 22.09
C ALA A 106 5.44 10.57 23.56
N THR A 107 4.28 10.28 24.16
CA THR A 107 4.24 9.62 25.46
C THR A 107 4.84 8.22 25.38
N PRO A 108 5.55 7.75 26.42
CA PRO A 108 6.08 6.39 26.43
C PRO A 108 4.95 5.35 26.39
N PRO A 109 5.15 4.20 25.73
CA PRO A 109 4.14 3.16 25.68
C PRO A 109 3.87 2.60 27.09
N PRO A 110 2.62 2.20 27.41
CA PRO A 110 2.32 1.47 28.63
C PRO A 110 3.15 0.19 28.76
N ALA A 111 3.48 -0.20 29.99
CA ALA A 111 4.19 -1.45 30.25
C ALA A 111 3.38 -2.72 29.88
N ASP A 112 2.05 -2.63 29.96
CA ASP A 112 1.16 -3.71 29.51
C ASP A 112 0.93 -3.58 28.00
N SER A 113 1.41 -4.57 27.23
CA SER A 113 1.31 -4.58 25.77
C SER A 113 -0.12 -4.60 25.24
N ARG A 114 -1.09 -5.03 26.06
CA ARG A 114 -2.52 -4.99 25.73
C ARG A 114 -3.05 -3.58 25.57
N LEU A 115 -2.33 -2.57 26.07
CA LEU A 115 -2.71 -1.17 26.00
C LEU A 115 -2.00 -0.42 24.86
N TRP A 116 -1.13 -1.07 24.08
CA TRP A 116 -0.38 -0.39 23.01
C TRP A 116 -1.26 0.11 21.87
N GLU A 117 -2.31 -0.64 21.51
CA GLU A 117 -3.27 -0.17 20.51
C GLU A 117 -3.97 1.11 21.00
N ALA A 118 -4.43 1.10 22.26
CA ALA A 118 -5.06 2.27 22.88
C ALA A 118 -4.10 3.46 22.98
N TRP A 119 -2.82 3.21 23.23
CA TRP A 119 -1.77 4.23 23.23
C TRP A 119 -1.62 4.89 21.84
N ILE A 120 -1.53 4.12 20.75
CA ILE A 120 -1.52 4.68 19.38
C ILE A 120 -2.82 5.43 19.05
N ALA A 121 -3.95 4.95 19.55
CA ALA A 121 -5.25 5.60 19.33
C ALA A 121 -5.33 6.97 20.03
N LEU A 122 -4.81 7.08 21.24
CA LEU A 122 -4.95 8.26 22.09
C LEU A 122 -3.82 9.28 21.90
N ASP A 123 -2.60 8.86 21.55
CA ASP A 123 -1.47 9.75 21.34
C ASP A 123 -1.29 10.09 19.86
N GLY A 124 -1.56 11.36 19.52
CA GLY A 124 -1.42 11.87 18.15
C GLY A 124 0.02 11.86 17.62
N HIS A 125 1.03 12.02 18.48
CA HIS A 125 2.43 12.02 18.07
C HIS A 125 2.87 10.62 17.68
N VAL A 126 2.44 9.58 18.43
CA VAL A 126 2.72 8.19 18.06
C VAL A 126 2.09 7.85 16.72
N ARG A 127 0.82 8.21 16.53
CA ARG A 127 0.11 7.92 15.29
C ARG A 127 0.74 8.61 14.07
N GLU A 128 1.10 9.89 14.20
CA GLU A 128 1.75 10.60 13.10
C GLU A 128 3.18 10.13 12.87
N GLY A 129 3.93 9.84 13.95
CA GLY A 129 5.27 9.27 13.88
C GLY A 129 5.30 7.93 13.15
N ALA A 130 4.37 7.03 13.49
CA ALA A 130 4.18 5.75 12.81
C ALA A 130 3.89 5.93 11.32
N ARG A 131 2.98 6.84 10.98
CA ARG A 131 2.61 7.12 9.58
C ARG A 131 3.78 7.70 8.79
N ARG A 132 4.52 8.64 9.38
CA ARG A 132 5.72 9.22 8.76
C ARG A 132 6.77 8.16 8.52
N PHE A 133 7.06 7.34 9.54
CA PHE A 133 8.01 6.23 9.41
C PHE A 133 7.62 5.26 8.28
N LEU A 134 6.36 4.83 8.22
CA LEU A 134 5.89 3.94 7.16
C LEU A 134 5.97 4.57 5.77
N ARG A 135 5.71 5.87 5.64
CA ARG A 135 5.89 6.60 4.38
C ARG A 135 7.35 6.65 3.96
N ASP A 136 8.25 6.98 4.88
CA ASP A 136 9.68 7.01 4.62
C ASP A 136 10.18 5.63 4.16
N GLU A 137 9.69 4.56 4.79
CA GLU A 137 9.97 3.18 4.38
C GLU A 137 9.45 2.87 2.97
N ILE A 138 8.24 3.31 2.62
CA ILE A 138 7.68 3.13 1.27
C ILE A 138 8.57 3.84 0.23
N ASP A 139 8.92 5.10 0.48
CA ASP A 139 9.71 5.92 -0.45
C ASP A 139 11.13 5.37 -0.64
N GLN A 140 11.75 4.85 0.43
CA GLN A 140 13.07 4.25 0.36
C GLN A 140 13.08 2.88 -0.32
N ASN A 141 11.93 2.19 -0.35
CA ASN A 141 11.81 0.82 -0.85
C ASN A 141 10.97 0.71 -2.13
N ILE A 142 10.87 1.77 -2.94
CA ILE A 142 10.26 1.75 -4.30
C ILE A 142 10.71 0.52 -5.13
N PRO A 143 11.99 0.11 -5.14
CA PRO A 143 12.42 -1.08 -5.87
C PRO A 143 11.73 -2.40 -5.46
N LEU A 144 11.28 -2.53 -4.20
CA LEU A 144 10.54 -3.71 -3.76
C LEU A 144 9.14 -3.76 -4.38
N PHE A 145 8.45 -2.62 -4.51
CA PHE A 145 7.16 -2.55 -5.18
C PHE A 145 7.28 -2.88 -6.67
N GLU A 146 8.33 -2.43 -7.32
CA GLU A 146 8.63 -2.84 -8.69
C GLU A 146 8.90 -4.34 -8.78
N ALA A 147 9.63 -4.92 -7.82
CA ALA A 147 9.88 -6.37 -7.78
C ALA A 147 8.58 -7.18 -7.61
N CYS A 148 7.61 -6.69 -6.83
CA CYS A 148 6.27 -7.28 -6.77
C CYS A 148 5.56 -7.25 -8.13
N ALA A 149 5.61 -6.11 -8.82
CA ALA A 149 5.04 -5.99 -10.16
C ALA A 149 5.71 -6.92 -11.17
N ASP A 150 7.03 -7.05 -11.11
CA ASP A 150 7.81 -7.97 -11.95
C ASP A 150 7.43 -9.43 -11.71
N ALA A 151 7.29 -9.83 -10.45
CA ALA A 151 6.87 -11.19 -10.09
C ALA A 151 5.49 -11.51 -10.71
N TRP A 152 4.51 -10.62 -10.52
CA TRP A 152 3.18 -10.79 -11.10
C TRP A 152 3.17 -10.84 -12.63
N LEU A 153 3.94 -9.95 -13.29
CA LEU A 153 4.07 -9.93 -14.75
C LEU A 153 4.69 -11.21 -15.32
N ARG A 154 5.51 -11.93 -14.55
CA ARG A 154 6.13 -13.20 -14.96
C ARG A 154 5.24 -14.42 -14.72
N GLU A 155 4.30 -14.33 -13.78
CA GLU A 155 3.34 -15.40 -13.47
C GLU A 155 2.13 -15.41 -14.41
N LYS A 156 1.93 -14.33 -15.16
CA LYS A 156 0.97 -14.22 -16.27
C LYS A 156 1.42 -14.95 -17.54
#